data_AF-A0A6P5FAB4-F1
#
_entry.id   AF-A0A6P5FAB4-F1
#
_cell.length_a   1.000
_cell.length_b   1.000
_cell.length_c   1.000
_cell.angle_alpha   90.00
_cell.angle_beta   90.00
_cell.angle_gamma   90.00
#
_symmetry.space_group_name_H-M   'P 1'
#
loop_
_entity.id
_entity.type
_entity.pdbx_description
1 polymer ?
#
loop_
_entity_poly.entity_id
_entity_poly.type
_entity_poly.pdbx_seq_one_letter_code
_entity_poly.pdbx_strand_id
1 'polypeptide(L)'
;MAQIVLLKVHLILLFATLTSSTFTGVRLELTHVDSDKGGLTKSELLQRAAGQDQLRRRSLVEKLSSTDITAPVTFASVSYYITLTIGTPPLPTTLFVDTGSDLIWTQCVSCTECVPQSTPLYDPSKSSTFAKLSCNGTLCRALPNFSCSPDCKYSYTYGDGGSTQGFLATETFGFGPTNPVSLPSIGFGCGVVNIGPVDNASGIIGLSRGPL
;
A
#
# COMPACT_ATOMS: atom_id res chain seq x y z
N MET A 1 47.31 41.71 26.58
CA MET A 1 46.39 40.58 26.29
C MET A 1 45.01 40.83 26.91
N ALA A 2 44.22 41.78 26.37
CA ALA A 2 42.85 42.02 26.89
C ALA A 2 41.85 42.62 25.87
N GLN A 3 42.25 42.96 24.64
CA GLN A 3 41.35 43.67 23.70
C GLN A 3 40.95 42.92 22.42
N ILE A 4 41.42 41.68 22.20
CA ILE A 4 41.07 40.90 20.99
C ILE A 4 39.99 39.83 21.27
N VAL A 5 39.64 39.57 22.54
CA VAL A 5 38.67 38.53 22.91
C VAL A 5 37.22 39.01 22.83
N LEU A 6 36.93 40.31 22.99
CA LEU A 6 35.54 40.80 22.98
C LEU A 6 34.89 40.82 21.58
N LEU A 7 35.66 41.05 20.50
CA LEU A 7 35.09 41.21 19.16
C LEU A 7 34.62 39.88 18.52
N LYS A 8 35.16 38.74 18.97
CA LYS A 8 34.70 37.41 18.50
C LYS A 8 33.46 36.92 19.24
N VAL A 9 33.20 37.38 20.46
CA VAL A 9 32.01 36.96 21.22
C VAL A 9 30.74 37.64 20.70
N HIS A 10 30.82 38.87 20.21
CA HIS A 10 29.65 39.55 19.62
C HIS A 10 29.25 39.02 18.24
N LEU A 11 30.18 38.48 17.45
CA LEU A 11 29.84 37.89 16.14
C LEU A 11 29.23 36.48 16.25
N ILE A 12 29.52 35.75 17.33
CA ILE A 12 28.89 34.44 17.61
C ILE A 12 27.46 34.62 18.12
N LEU A 13 27.14 35.74 18.77
CA LEU A 13 25.78 36.04 19.24
C LEU A 13 24.84 36.55 18.14
N LEU A 14 25.36 36.97 16.97
CA LEU A 14 24.51 37.43 15.85
C LEU A 14 24.01 36.30 14.92
N PHE A 15 24.55 35.07 15.05
CA PHE A 15 24.06 33.91 14.28
C PHE A 15 23.20 32.93 15.09
N ALA A 16 22.97 33.20 16.38
CA ALA A 16 22.14 32.36 17.26
C ALA A 16 20.66 32.80 17.33
N THR A 17 20.21 33.67 16.42
CA THR A 17 18.79 34.02 16.27
C THR A 17 18.26 33.62 14.89
N LEU A 18 18.55 32.39 14.47
CA LEU A 18 17.55 31.65 13.69
C LEU A 18 16.62 31.05 14.74
N THR A 19 15.58 31.83 15.08
CA THR A 19 14.46 31.34 15.87
C THR A 19 14.02 30.01 15.28
N SER A 20 14.19 28.93 16.03
CA SER A 20 13.40 27.73 15.86
C SER A 20 11.95 28.18 15.96
N SER A 21 11.31 28.41 14.81
CA SER A 21 9.87 28.55 14.78
C SER A 21 9.35 27.21 15.25
N THR A 22 8.98 27.13 16.54
CA THR A 22 8.21 26.02 17.05
C THR A 22 7.01 25.91 16.12
N PHE A 23 6.92 24.81 15.39
CA PHE A 23 5.77 24.54 14.54
C PHE A 23 4.57 24.43 15.48
N THR A 24 3.84 25.53 15.67
CA THR A 24 2.52 25.51 16.28
C THR A 24 1.66 24.75 15.29
N GLY A 25 1.34 23.50 15.64
CA GLY A 25 0.80 22.50 14.73
C GLY A 25 -0.33 22.98 13.83
N VAL A 26 -0.57 22.23 12.75
CA VAL A 26 -1.70 22.49 11.86
C VAL A 26 -3.00 22.12 12.59
N ARG A 27 -3.83 23.13 12.88
CA ARG A 27 -5.22 22.93 13.29
C ARG A 27 -6.10 22.97 12.05
N LEU A 28 -6.63 21.82 11.66
CA LEU A 28 -7.61 21.70 10.59
C LEU A 28 -8.99 21.49 11.22
N GLU A 29 -9.94 22.38 10.94
CA GLU A 29 -11.33 22.17 11.32
C GLU A 29 -12.04 21.38 10.23
N LEU A 30 -12.41 20.14 10.55
CA LEU A 30 -13.19 19.28 9.67
C LEU A 30 -14.67 19.58 9.86
N THR A 31 -15.29 20.19 8.86
CA THR A 31 -16.75 20.34 8.78
C THR A 31 -17.31 19.19 7.94
N HIS A 32 -18.34 18.51 8.46
CA HIS A 32 -19.02 17.46 7.71
C HIS A 32 -19.64 18.06 6.44
N VAL A 33 -19.64 17.33 5.33
CA VAL A 33 -20.18 17.81 4.03
C VAL A 33 -21.64 18.28 4.10
N ASP A 34 -22.38 17.80 5.11
CA ASP A 34 -23.77 18.16 5.38
C ASP A 34 -23.96 19.13 6.57
N SER A 35 -22.90 19.71 7.13
CA SER A 35 -22.99 20.56 8.33
C SER A 35 -23.83 21.83 8.11
N ASP A 36 -23.96 22.28 6.86
CA ASP A 36 -24.75 23.45 6.45
C ASP A 36 -26.22 23.10 6.12
N LYS A 37 -26.62 21.82 6.19
CA LYS A 37 -27.93 21.33 5.74
C LYS A 37 -29.03 21.34 6.81
N GLY A 38 -28.82 22.07 7.90
CA GLY A 38 -29.89 22.38 8.87
C GLY A 38 -30.25 21.24 9.82
N GLY A 39 -29.24 20.55 10.40
CA GLY A 39 -29.48 19.63 11.52
C GLY A 39 -30.18 18.33 11.14
N LEU A 40 -29.73 17.70 10.06
CA LEU A 40 -30.28 16.43 9.57
C LEU A 40 -30.23 15.32 10.64
N THR A 41 -31.27 14.49 10.63
CA THR A 41 -31.31 13.25 11.43
C THR A 41 -30.28 12.23 10.92
N LYS A 42 -29.90 11.26 11.77
CA LYS A 42 -28.99 10.17 11.38
C LYS A 42 -29.48 9.39 10.17
N SER A 43 -30.80 9.16 10.06
CA SER A 43 -31.41 8.48 8.91
C SER A 43 -31.30 9.28 7.62
N GLU A 44 -31.49 10.60 7.67
CA GLU A 44 -31.33 11.47 6.51
C GLU A 44 -29.86 11.54 6.06
N LEU A 45 -28.92 11.60 7.01
CA LEU A 45 -27.49 11.51 6.72
C LEU A 45 -27.14 10.19 6.02
N LEU A 46 -27.65 9.06 6.50
CA LEU A 46 -27.44 7.75 5.87
C LEU A 46 -28.03 7.69 4.45
N GLN A 47 -29.25 8.21 4.26
CA GLN A 47 -29.88 8.27 2.94
C GLN A 47 -29.08 9.13 1.95
N ARG A 48 -28.57 10.27 2.41
CA ARG A 48 -27.74 11.15 1.60
C ARG A 48 -26.39 10.52 1.25
N ALA A 49 -25.73 9.91 2.23
CA ALA A 49 -24.49 9.18 2.01
C ALA A 49 -24.68 8.05 0.98
N ALA A 50 -25.78 7.28 1.09
CA ALA A 50 -26.13 6.25 0.12
C ALA A 50 -26.42 6.85 -1.28
N GLY A 51 -27.14 7.96 -1.36
CA GLY A 51 -27.40 8.65 -2.62
C GLY A 51 -26.12 9.17 -3.30
N GLN A 52 -25.21 9.76 -2.53
CA GLN A 52 -23.90 10.21 -3.02
C GLN A 52 -23.05 9.03 -3.50
N ASP A 53 -23.02 7.92 -2.75
CA ASP A 53 -22.27 6.73 -3.17
C ASP A 53 -22.84 6.13 -4.47
N GLN A 54 -24.18 6.10 -4.63
CA GLN A 54 -24.80 5.67 -5.87
C GLN A 54 -24.39 6.54 -7.07
N LEU A 55 -24.35 7.87 -6.90
CA LEU A 55 -23.90 8.79 -7.96
C LEU A 55 -22.42 8.60 -8.28
N ARG A 56 -21.58 8.46 -7.25
CA ARG A 56 -20.15 8.19 -7.40
C ARG A 56 -19.92 6.87 -8.16
N ARG A 57 -20.66 5.82 -7.79
CA ARG A 57 -20.62 4.52 -8.45
C ARG A 57 -21.06 4.62 -9.90
N ARG A 58 -22.15 5.34 -10.20
CA ARG A 58 -22.59 5.55 -11.60
C ARG A 58 -21.52 6.25 -12.42
N SER A 59 -20.97 7.35 -11.90
CA SER A 59 -19.88 8.07 -12.60
C SER A 59 -18.65 7.19 -12.81
N LEU A 60 -18.31 6.34 -11.84
CA LEU A 60 -17.22 5.37 -12.01
C LEU A 60 -17.56 4.36 -13.11
N VAL A 61 -18.76 3.75 -13.08
CA VAL A 61 -19.20 2.76 -14.07
C VAL A 61 -19.32 3.36 -15.48
N GLU A 62 -19.76 4.62 -15.61
CA GLU A 62 -19.77 5.33 -16.89
C GLU A 62 -18.36 5.57 -17.45
N LYS A 63 -17.38 5.72 -16.57
CA LYS A 63 -15.96 5.79 -16.95
C LYS A 63 -15.34 4.43 -17.23
N LEU A 64 -15.99 3.34 -16.82
CA LEU A 64 -15.46 2.01 -17.08
C LEU A 64 -15.63 1.66 -18.56
N SER A 65 -14.53 1.29 -19.21
CA SER A 65 -14.50 0.78 -20.57
C SER A 65 -14.81 -0.72 -20.59
N SER A 66 -15.30 -1.25 -21.72
CA SER A 66 -15.42 -2.70 -21.94
C SER A 66 -14.07 -3.43 -21.95
N THR A 67 -12.96 -2.70 -21.90
CA THR A 67 -11.59 -3.22 -21.77
C THR A 67 -11.08 -3.28 -20.34
N ASP A 68 -11.89 -2.87 -19.36
CA ASP A 68 -11.43 -2.78 -17.99
C ASP A 68 -11.30 -4.14 -17.31
N ILE A 69 -10.30 -4.22 -16.44
CA ILE A 69 -9.90 -5.44 -15.77
C ILE A 69 -10.70 -5.54 -14.48
N THR A 70 -11.48 -6.60 -14.37
CA THR A 70 -12.33 -6.86 -13.19
C THR A 70 -11.95 -8.17 -12.54
N ALA A 71 -11.98 -8.21 -11.22
CA ALA A 71 -11.89 -9.45 -10.47
C ALA A 71 -12.93 -9.44 -9.34
N PRO A 72 -13.61 -10.58 -9.09
CA PRO A 72 -14.65 -10.67 -8.09
C PRO A 72 -14.07 -10.53 -6.69
N VAL A 73 -14.67 -9.64 -5.89
CA VAL A 73 -14.33 -9.46 -4.48
C VAL A 73 -15.31 -10.26 -3.63
N THR A 74 -14.78 -11.03 -2.68
CA THR A 74 -15.58 -11.80 -1.72
C THR A 74 -15.48 -11.17 -0.34
N PHE A 75 -16.59 -11.15 0.38
CA PHE A 75 -16.64 -10.73 1.78
C PHE A 75 -16.60 -11.96 2.68
N ALA A 76 -15.71 -11.99 3.67
CA ALA A 76 -15.69 -13.03 4.68
C ALA A 76 -15.36 -12.46 6.07
N SER A 77 -16.19 -12.80 7.06
CA SER A 77 -16.13 -12.28 8.44
C SER A 77 -16.29 -10.76 8.50
N VAL A 78 -15.19 -10.01 8.43
CA VAL A 78 -15.12 -8.55 8.53
C VAL A 78 -14.26 -7.91 7.44
N SER A 79 -13.80 -8.72 6.49
CA SER A 79 -12.74 -8.36 5.54
C SER A 79 -13.16 -8.70 4.11
N TYR A 80 -12.55 -8.01 3.14
CA TYR A 80 -12.74 -8.27 1.72
C TYR A 80 -11.51 -8.94 1.13
N TYR A 81 -11.73 -9.91 0.26
CA TYR A 81 -10.68 -10.70 -0.36
C TYR A 81 -10.87 -10.74 -1.87
N ILE A 82 -9.76 -10.97 -2.57
CA ILE A 82 -9.75 -11.23 -3.99
C ILE A 82 -8.91 -12.47 -4.27
N THR A 83 -9.37 -13.33 -5.17
CA THR A 83 -8.55 -14.43 -5.67
C THR A 83 -8.09 -14.09 -7.08
N LEU A 84 -6.78 -13.91 -7.23
CA LEU A 84 -6.10 -13.68 -8.50
C LEU A 84 -5.17 -14.85 -8.78
N THR A 85 -4.53 -14.86 -9.95
CA THR A 85 -3.42 -15.78 -10.21
C THR A 85 -2.11 -15.01 -10.28
N ILE A 86 -1.03 -15.58 -9.76
CA ILE A 86 0.31 -14.99 -9.77
C ILE A 86 1.27 -15.97 -10.46
N GLY A 87 2.06 -15.49 -11.41
CA GLY A 87 3.11 -16.26 -12.06
C GLY A 87 2.71 -17.00 -13.33
N THR A 88 3.71 -17.63 -13.94
CA THR A 88 3.56 -18.48 -15.14
C THR A 88 4.30 -19.81 -14.91
N PRO A 89 3.60 -20.93 -14.64
CA PRO A 89 2.15 -21.11 -14.75
C PRO A 89 1.36 -20.38 -13.65
N PRO A 90 0.08 -20.03 -13.91
CA PRO A 90 -0.74 -19.26 -12.97
C PRO A 90 -0.98 -19.99 -11.64
N LEU A 91 -0.61 -19.38 -10.51
CA LEU A 91 -0.90 -19.87 -9.15
C LEU A 91 -2.06 -19.08 -8.51
N PRO A 92 -3.21 -19.71 -8.23
CA PRO A 92 -4.29 -19.06 -7.49
C PRO A 92 -3.82 -18.58 -6.11
N THR A 93 -4.04 -17.29 -5.85
CA THR A 93 -3.59 -16.60 -4.64
C THR A 93 -4.73 -15.72 -4.11
N THR A 94 -5.12 -15.93 -2.86
CA THR A 94 -6.16 -15.12 -2.21
C THR A 94 -5.49 -14.01 -1.42
N LEU A 95 -5.83 -12.76 -1.73
CA LEU A 95 -5.23 -11.57 -1.13
C LEU A 95 -6.29 -10.77 -0.36
N PHE A 96 -5.90 -10.23 0.77
CA PHE A 96 -6.69 -9.28 1.54
C PHE A 96 -6.72 -7.94 0.82
N VAL A 97 -7.90 -7.34 0.64
CA VAL A 97 -8.06 -6.07 -0.06
C VAL A 97 -7.78 -4.89 0.86
N ASP A 98 -6.72 -4.15 0.58
CA ASP A 98 -6.31 -2.98 1.36
C ASP A 98 -6.33 -1.71 0.51
N THR A 99 -7.23 -0.77 0.82
CA THR A 99 -7.29 0.54 0.15
C THR A 99 -6.47 1.62 0.86
N GLY A 100 -5.88 1.29 2.02
CA GLY A 100 -5.06 2.17 2.84
C GLY A 100 -3.56 2.10 2.53
N SER A 101 -3.10 1.14 1.72
CA SER A 101 -1.72 1.02 1.26
C SER A 101 -1.63 0.73 -0.24
N ASP A 102 -0.45 0.95 -0.83
CA ASP A 102 -0.14 0.65 -2.24
C ASP A 102 0.49 -0.74 -2.41
N LEU A 103 1.38 -1.19 -1.51
CA LEU A 103 2.10 -2.45 -1.68
C LEU A 103 1.20 -3.69 -1.87
N ILE A 104 1.25 -4.27 -3.06
CA ILE A 104 0.84 -5.67 -3.31
C ILE A 104 1.94 -6.60 -2.81
N TRP A 105 1.63 -7.61 -2.00
CA TRP A 105 2.60 -8.63 -1.60
C TRP A 105 1.96 -9.99 -1.32
N THR A 106 2.77 -11.05 -1.42
CA THR A 106 2.40 -12.42 -1.02
C THR A 106 3.54 -13.13 -0.31
N GLN A 107 3.22 -14.16 0.48
CA GLN A 107 4.20 -14.98 1.17
C GLN A 107 4.95 -15.89 0.19
N CYS A 108 6.27 -15.80 0.20
CA CYS A 108 7.13 -16.56 -0.68
C CYS A 108 7.83 -17.73 0.00
N VAL A 109 8.33 -18.69 -0.79
CA VAL A 109 9.26 -19.73 -0.31
C VAL A 109 10.48 -19.08 0.35
N SER A 110 11.06 -19.79 1.33
CA SER A 110 12.06 -19.24 2.28
C SER A 110 11.50 -18.24 3.29
N CYS A 111 10.18 -18.17 3.44
CA CYS A 111 9.55 -17.45 4.55
C CYS A 111 9.97 -18.07 5.90
N THR A 112 10.55 -17.23 6.77
CA THR A 112 11.05 -17.60 8.10
C THR A 112 10.01 -17.32 9.19
N GLU A 113 9.20 -16.29 9.00
CA GLU A 113 8.05 -15.98 9.85
C GLU A 113 6.83 -15.82 8.95
N CYS A 114 5.90 -16.77 9.04
CA CYS A 114 4.79 -16.88 8.12
C CYS A 114 3.47 -16.89 8.87
N VAL A 115 2.49 -16.23 8.26
CA VAL A 115 1.11 -16.26 8.70
C VAL A 115 0.40 -17.45 8.06
N PRO A 116 -0.57 -18.08 8.73
CA PRO A 116 -1.36 -19.16 8.14
C PRO A 116 -2.02 -18.70 6.84
N GLN A 117 -2.00 -19.56 5.81
CA GLN A 117 -2.68 -19.32 4.54
C GLN A 117 -3.23 -20.63 3.95
N SER A 118 -4.29 -20.54 3.15
CA SER A 118 -4.93 -21.72 2.54
C SER A 118 -4.29 -22.18 1.23
N THR A 119 -3.51 -21.33 0.56
CA THR A 119 -2.78 -21.67 -0.67
C THR A 119 -1.32 -22.01 -0.38
N PRO A 120 -0.60 -22.71 -1.27
CA PRO A 120 0.85 -22.85 -1.15
C PRO A 120 1.56 -21.50 -1.17
N LEU A 121 2.75 -21.43 -0.55
CA LEU A 121 3.64 -20.27 -0.68
C LEU A 121 4.03 -20.07 -2.14
N TYR A 122 4.17 -18.81 -2.55
CA TYR A 122 4.63 -18.48 -3.88
C TYR A 122 6.10 -18.86 -4.05
N ASP A 123 6.43 -19.62 -5.09
CA ASP A 123 7.79 -20.04 -5.40
C ASP A 123 8.30 -19.31 -6.64
N PRO A 124 9.13 -18.25 -6.48
CA PRO A 124 9.65 -17.48 -7.61
C PRO A 124 10.42 -18.31 -8.62
N SER A 125 11.01 -19.44 -8.21
CA SER A 125 11.79 -20.31 -9.11
C SER A 125 10.93 -21.10 -10.09
N LYS A 126 9.62 -21.19 -9.82
CA LYS A 126 8.66 -21.94 -10.65
C LYS A 126 7.94 -21.07 -11.68
N SER A 127 8.13 -19.75 -11.63
CA SER A 127 7.49 -18.82 -12.55
C SER A 127 8.47 -18.33 -13.62
N SER A 128 8.13 -18.49 -14.89
CA SER A 128 8.93 -18.01 -16.02
C SER A 128 8.84 -16.49 -16.23
N THR A 129 7.86 -15.83 -15.60
CA THR A 129 7.64 -14.38 -15.72
C THR A 129 8.10 -13.58 -14.49
N PHE A 130 8.66 -14.27 -13.50
CA PHE A 130 9.22 -13.65 -12.31
C PHE A 130 10.50 -12.88 -12.66
N ALA A 131 10.62 -11.64 -12.17
CA ALA A 131 11.85 -10.87 -12.28
C ALA A 131 12.09 -10.02 -11.02
N LYS A 132 13.25 -10.21 -10.36
CA LYS A 132 13.67 -9.34 -9.26
C LYS A 132 13.88 -7.91 -9.75
N LEU A 133 13.51 -6.93 -8.91
CA LEU A 133 13.83 -5.54 -9.21
C LEU A 133 15.32 -5.25 -8.99
N SER A 134 15.91 -4.51 -9.94
CA SER A 134 17.25 -3.95 -9.77
C SER A 134 17.23 -2.75 -8.82
N CYS A 135 18.35 -2.50 -8.15
CA CYS A 135 18.53 -1.32 -7.28
C CYS A 135 18.31 0.02 -7.99
N ASN A 136 18.54 0.05 -9.30
CA ASN A 136 18.38 1.27 -10.09
C ASN A 136 16.92 1.49 -10.51
N GLY A 137 16.07 0.46 -10.44
CA GLY A 137 14.66 0.52 -10.77
C GLY A 137 13.89 1.53 -9.92
N THR A 138 12.94 2.24 -10.54
CA THR A 138 12.11 3.25 -9.86
C THR A 138 11.27 2.63 -8.75
N LEU A 139 10.67 1.46 -9.01
CA LEU A 139 9.88 0.71 -8.03
C LEU A 139 10.67 0.27 -6.80
N CYS A 140 12.01 0.15 -6.89
CA CYS A 140 12.81 -0.19 -5.72
C CYS A 140 12.82 0.92 -4.65
N ARG A 141 12.55 2.16 -5.07
CA ARG A 141 12.48 3.35 -4.21
C ARG A 141 11.04 3.79 -3.94
N ALA A 142 10.06 2.96 -4.30
CA ALA A 142 8.65 3.26 -4.11
C ALA A 142 8.24 3.29 -2.64
N LEU A 143 8.86 2.43 -1.83
CA LEU A 143 8.60 2.34 -0.39
C LEU A 143 9.60 3.18 0.40
N PRO A 144 9.17 3.79 1.52
CA PRO A 144 10.06 4.62 2.34
C PRO A 144 11.19 3.81 2.99
N ASN A 145 10.91 2.56 3.37
CA ASN A 145 11.86 1.66 4.01
C ASN A 145 12.31 0.57 3.03
N PHE A 146 13.35 0.88 2.26
CA PHE A 146 13.98 -0.05 1.34
C PHE A 146 15.49 -0.13 1.60
N SER A 147 16.11 -1.24 1.21
CA SER A 147 17.56 -1.38 1.16
C SER A 147 17.95 -2.10 -0.12
N CYS A 148 19.14 -1.82 -0.64
CA CYS A 148 19.56 -2.45 -1.89
C CYS A 148 21.02 -2.87 -1.87
N SER A 149 21.25 -4.19 -1.74
CA SER A 149 22.56 -4.85 -1.91
C SER A 149 22.41 -6.39 -1.77
N PRO A 150 22.59 -7.20 -2.83
CA PRO A 150 22.47 -6.87 -4.26
C PRO A 150 21.00 -6.76 -4.74
N ASP A 151 20.05 -7.29 -3.97
CA ASP A 151 18.62 -7.32 -4.29
C ASP A 151 17.89 -6.10 -3.69
N CYS A 152 16.79 -5.69 -4.34
CA CYS A 152 15.88 -4.68 -3.80
C CYS A 152 15.02 -5.25 -2.67
N LYS A 153 15.34 -4.91 -1.42
CA LYS A 153 14.64 -5.37 -0.23
C LYS A 153 13.74 -4.29 0.33
N TYR A 154 12.62 -4.69 0.91
CA TYR A 154 11.67 -3.78 1.56
C TYR A 154 11.36 -4.23 2.98
N SER A 155 10.95 -3.26 3.81
CA SER A 155 10.28 -3.47 5.08
C SER A 155 9.05 -2.58 5.12
N TYR A 156 7.89 -3.14 5.45
CA TYR A 156 6.62 -2.43 5.44
C TYR A 156 5.86 -2.71 6.73
N THR A 157 5.30 -1.67 7.34
CA THR A 157 4.56 -1.76 8.61
C THR A 157 3.19 -1.12 8.44
N TYR A 158 2.17 -1.81 8.92
CA TYR A 158 0.77 -1.40 8.88
C TYR A 158 0.36 -0.71 10.19
N GLY A 159 -0.73 0.06 10.13
CA GLY A 159 -1.20 0.85 11.27
C GLY A 159 -1.74 0.01 12.45
N ASP A 160 -2.04 -1.26 12.21
CA ASP A 160 -2.47 -2.25 13.20
C ASP A 160 -1.29 -2.99 13.88
N GLY A 161 -0.05 -2.65 13.51
CA GLY A 161 1.16 -3.31 13.99
C GLY A 161 1.60 -4.52 13.16
N GLY A 162 0.84 -4.91 12.13
CA GLY A 162 1.27 -5.91 11.16
C GLY A 162 2.49 -5.43 10.36
N SER A 163 3.28 -6.37 9.84
CA SER A 163 4.42 -6.04 8.99
C SER A 163 4.77 -7.14 8.00
N THR A 164 5.41 -6.74 6.90
CA THR A 164 6.01 -7.67 5.94
C THR A 164 7.39 -7.16 5.53
N GLN A 165 8.34 -8.08 5.39
CA GLN A 165 9.69 -7.82 4.92
C GLN A 165 10.07 -8.84 3.86
N GLY A 166 10.79 -8.40 2.84
CA GLY A 166 11.09 -9.26 1.69
C GLY A 166 11.88 -8.54 0.62
N PHE A 167 11.70 -8.98 -0.62
CA PHE A 167 12.27 -8.32 -1.79
C PHE A 167 11.18 -7.93 -2.77
N LEU A 168 11.40 -6.83 -3.47
CA LEU A 168 10.52 -6.36 -4.52
C LEU A 168 10.89 -7.01 -5.85
N ALA A 169 9.87 -7.36 -6.62
CA ALA A 169 9.97 -7.99 -7.92
C ALA A 169 8.84 -7.50 -8.82
N THR A 170 8.88 -7.92 -10.08
CA THR A 170 7.72 -7.88 -10.97
C THR A 170 7.24 -9.27 -11.31
N GLU A 171 5.94 -9.40 -11.54
CA GLU A 171 5.32 -10.65 -11.94
C GLU A 171 4.11 -10.44 -12.87
N THR A 172 3.63 -11.51 -13.49
CA THR A 172 2.37 -11.56 -14.21
C THR A 172 1.22 -11.92 -13.27
N PHE A 173 0.18 -11.08 -13.24
CA PHE A 173 -1.04 -11.33 -12.48
C PHE A 173 -2.20 -11.60 -13.44
N GLY A 174 -2.95 -12.67 -13.23
CA GLY A 174 -4.17 -12.98 -13.96
C GLY A 174 -5.43 -12.56 -13.19
N PHE A 175 -6.31 -11.84 -13.86
CA PHE A 175 -7.56 -11.30 -13.31
C PHE A 175 -8.79 -11.92 -13.98
N GLY A 176 -9.72 -12.42 -13.16
CA GLY A 176 -10.99 -12.99 -13.64
C GLY A 176 -10.96 -14.53 -13.76
N PRO A 177 -12.03 -15.24 -13.38
CA PRO A 177 -12.02 -16.71 -13.28
C PRO A 177 -12.28 -17.46 -14.60
N THR A 178 -13.07 -16.89 -15.53
CA THR A 178 -13.56 -17.58 -16.73
C THR A 178 -12.85 -17.17 -18.03
N ASN A 179 -12.25 -15.99 -18.07
CA ASN A 179 -11.40 -15.50 -19.16
C ASN A 179 -10.32 -14.59 -18.55
N PRO A 180 -9.29 -15.18 -17.91
CA PRO A 180 -8.30 -14.41 -17.16
C PRO A 180 -7.55 -13.44 -18.08
N VAL A 181 -7.55 -12.16 -17.71
CA VAL A 181 -6.69 -11.15 -18.31
C VAL A 181 -5.36 -11.17 -17.56
N SER A 182 -4.29 -11.52 -18.26
CA SER A 182 -2.94 -11.50 -17.68
C SER A 182 -2.28 -10.14 -17.89
N LEU A 183 -1.86 -9.52 -16.79
CA LEU A 183 -1.08 -8.30 -16.78
C LEU A 183 0.36 -8.61 -16.36
N PRO A 184 1.34 -8.46 -17.26
CA PRO A 184 2.74 -8.65 -16.94
C PRO A 184 3.30 -7.44 -16.18
N SER A 185 4.47 -7.62 -15.58
CA SER A 185 5.30 -6.55 -15.02
C SER A 185 4.65 -5.75 -13.88
N ILE A 186 3.71 -6.35 -13.14
CA ILE A 186 3.16 -5.76 -11.91
C ILE A 186 4.21 -5.82 -10.81
N GLY A 187 4.54 -4.68 -10.21
CA GLY A 187 5.40 -4.60 -9.04
C GLY A 187 4.74 -5.25 -7.83
N PHE A 188 5.46 -6.08 -7.11
CA PHE A 188 4.95 -6.71 -5.89
C PHE A 188 6.08 -7.07 -4.91
N GLY A 189 5.71 -7.27 -3.65
CA GLY A 189 6.55 -7.78 -2.59
C GLY A 189 6.48 -9.30 -2.48
N CYS A 190 7.64 -9.93 -2.43
CA CYS A 190 7.81 -11.33 -2.10
C CYS A 190 8.25 -11.43 -0.63
N GLY A 191 7.28 -11.61 0.26
CA GLY A 191 7.45 -11.51 1.71
C GLY A 191 8.04 -12.78 2.31
N VAL A 192 9.10 -12.63 3.11
CA VAL A 192 9.79 -13.73 3.82
C VAL A 192 9.68 -13.63 5.35
N VAL A 193 9.31 -12.46 5.87
CA VAL A 193 8.95 -12.25 7.28
C VAL A 193 7.63 -11.52 7.28
N ASN A 194 6.57 -12.14 7.80
CA ASN A 194 5.21 -11.61 7.77
C ASN A 194 4.58 -11.79 9.16
N ILE A 195 4.14 -10.69 9.75
CA ILE A 195 3.60 -10.63 11.11
C ILE A 195 2.26 -9.89 11.06
N GLY A 196 1.29 -10.34 11.85
CA GLY A 196 -0.01 -9.68 12.00
C GLY A 196 -1.15 -10.46 11.33
N PRO A 197 -2.39 -10.01 11.54
CA PRO A 197 -3.56 -10.69 10.99
C PRO A 197 -3.68 -10.42 9.49
N VAL A 198 -3.65 -11.49 8.69
CA VAL A 198 -4.09 -11.46 7.28
C VAL A 198 -5.29 -12.40 7.05
N ASP A 199 -5.95 -12.84 8.13
CA ASP A 199 -7.19 -13.63 8.09
C ASP A 199 -7.16 -14.84 7.12
N ASN A 200 -6.06 -15.61 7.13
CA ASN A 200 -5.78 -16.75 6.23
C ASN A 200 -5.57 -16.41 4.74
N ALA A 201 -5.49 -15.13 4.38
CA ALA A 201 -5.03 -14.70 3.06
C ALA A 201 -3.53 -14.99 2.87
N SER A 202 -3.13 -15.08 1.62
CA SER A 202 -1.75 -15.34 1.22
C SER A 202 -0.89 -14.07 1.16
N GLY A 203 -1.48 -12.91 1.49
CA GLY A 203 -0.90 -11.60 1.41
C GLY A 203 -1.95 -10.50 1.24
N ILE A 204 -1.53 -9.32 0.80
CA ILE A 204 -2.37 -8.13 0.63
C ILE A 204 -2.29 -7.62 -0.81
N ILE A 205 -3.42 -7.14 -1.35
CA ILE A 205 -3.47 -6.32 -2.54
C ILE A 205 -3.68 -4.86 -2.12
N GLY A 206 -2.61 -4.06 -2.20
CA GLY A 206 -2.70 -2.62 -1.99
C GLY A 206 -3.38 -1.95 -3.20
N LEU A 207 -4.33 -1.05 -2.92
CA LEU A 207 -5.14 -0.35 -3.91
C LEU A 207 -5.16 1.17 -3.67
N SER A 208 -4.20 1.69 -2.91
CA SER A 208 -3.99 3.12 -2.81
C SER A 208 -3.41 3.69 -4.12
N ARG A 209 -3.07 4.98 -4.12
CA ARG A 209 -2.61 5.69 -5.34
C ARG A 209 -1.08 5.69 -5.50
N GLY A 210 -0.40 4.82 -4.77
CA GLY A 210 1.05 4.67 -4.87
C GLY A 210 1.49 3.93 -6.14
N PRO A 211 2.81 3.85 -6.38
CA PRO A 211 3.36 3.24 -7.58
C PRO A 211 3.49 1.70 -7.53
N LEU A 212 3.18 1.08 -6.39
CA LEU A 212 3.21 -0.38 -6.16
C LEU A 212 1.80 -0.95 -5.99
#